data_AF-A0A0R2JLQ2-F1
#
_entry.id   AF-A0A0R2JLQ2-F1
#
_cell.length_a   1.000
_cell.length_b   1.000
_cell.length_c   1.000
_cell.angle_alpha   90.00
_cell.angle_beta   90.00
_cell.angle_gamma   90.00
#
_symmetry.space_group_name_H-M   'P 1'
#
loop_
_entity.id
_entity.type
_entity.pdbx_description
1 polymer ?
#
loop_
_entity_poly.entity_id
_entity_poly.type
_entity_poly.pdbx_seq_one_letter_code
_entity_poly.pdbx_strand_id
1 'polypeptide(L)'
;MTSKQDLRIRKTKHKIYAAFWKLLKEYDYSRIKVSDILTEAQINRSTFYCYYSDKDALLNKIEEQLINGFKKVALKVPRSELGSLSPKRN
;
A
#
# COMPACT_ATOMS: atom_id res chain seq x y z
N MET A 1 20.35 -14.72 -6.88
CA MET A 1 19.66 -13.94 -7.93
C MET A 1 19.86 -12.46 -7.63
N THR A 2 20.10 -11.65 -8.66
CA THR A 2 20.95 -10.44 -8.64
C THR A 2 20.26 -9.20 -8.03
N SER A 3 20.87 -8.64 -6.97
CA SER A 3 20.36 -7.52 -6.15
C SER A 3 19.88 -6.27 -6.90
N LYS A 4 20.37 -6.05 -8.13
CA LYS A 4 19.99 -4.92 -8.99
C LYS A 4 18.54 -5.01 -9.48
N GLN A 5 18.05 -6.24 -9.74
CA GLN A 5 16.66 -6.46 -10.16
C GLN A 5 15.68 -6.16 -9.02
N ASP A 6 16.03 -6.57 -7.79
CA ASP A 6 15.24 -6.26 -6.60
C ASP A 6 15.14 -4.75 -6.34
N LEU A 7 16.24 -4.02 -6.53
CA LEU A 7 16.23 -2.56 -6.39
C LEU A 7 15.31 -1.90 -7.41
N ARG A 8 15.32 -2.37 -8.67
CA ARG A 8 14.41 -1.86 -9.72
C ARG A 8 12.95 -2.10 -9.34
N ILE A 9 12.62 -3.31 -8.88
CA ILE A 9 11.26 -3.65 -8.45
C ILE A 9 10.81 -2.73 -7.30
N ARG A 10 11.64 -2.56 -6.28
CA ARG A 10 11.34 -1.68 -5.13
C ARG A 10 11.11 -0.24 -5.56
N LYS A 11 11.98 0.32 -6.41
CA LYS A 11 11.85 1.68 -6.94
C LYS A 11 10.55 1.85 -7.72
N THR A 12 10.21 0.90 -8.59
CA THR A 12 8.96 0.96 -9.38
C THR A 12 7.73 0.89 -8.48
N LYS A 13 7.67 -0.04 -7.53
CA LYS A 13 6.55 -0.12 -6.57
C LYS A 13 6.41 1.16 -5.75
N HIS A 14 7.53 1.74 -5.32
CA HIS A 14 7.52 3.01 -4.60
C HIS A 14 6.92 4.16 -5.43
N LYS A 15 7.29 4.27 -6.72
CA LYS A 15 6.69 5.26 -7.63
C LYS A 15 5.18 5.06 -7.78
N ILE A 16 4.72 3.82 -7.95
CA ILE A 16 3.29 3.50 -8.05
C ILE A 16 2.55 3.91 -6.78
N TYR A 17 3.09 3.58 -5.60
CA TYR A 17 2.47 3.95 -4.32
C TYR A 17 2.44 5.46 -4.10
N ALA A 18 3.53 6.16 -4.41
CA ALA A 18 3.58 7.62 -4.27
C ALA A 18 2.54 8.30 -5.17
N ALA A 19 2.42 7.86 -6.42
CA ALA A 19 1.41 8.36 -7.35
C ALA A 19 -0.01 8.09 -6.87
N PHE A 20 -0.29 6.87 -6.41
CA PHE A 20 -1.60 6.50 -5.89
C PHE A 20 -2.00 7.36 -4.68
N TRP A 21 -1.10 7.56 -3.73
CA TRP A 21 -1.37 8.43 -2.57
C TRP A 21 -1.58 9.89 -2.93
N LYS A 22 -0.84 10.40 -3.92
CA LYS A 22 -1.03 11.77 -4.40
C LYS A 22 -2.42 11.93 -5.02
N LEU A 23 -2.81 11.01 -5.90
CA LEU A 23 -4.12 11.04 -6.53
C LEU A 23 -5.26 10.92 -5.51
N LEU A 24 -5.11 10.07 -4.50
CA LEU A 24 -6.11 9.93 -3.41
C LEU A 24 -6.26 11.17 -2.54
N LYS A 25 -5.26 12.06 -2.48
CA LYS A 25 -5.39 13.34 -1.78
C LYS A 25 -6.23 14.36 -2.56
N GLU A 26 -6.32 14.19 -3.87
CA GLU A 26 -6.98 15.15 -4.77
C GLU A 26 -8.35 14.65 -5.24
N TYR A 27 -8.54 13.33 -5.35
CA TYR A 27 -9.72 12.72 -5.94
C TYR A 27 -10.22 11.53 -5.12
N ASP A 28 -11.55 11.32 -5.16
CA ASP A 28 -12.16 10.10 -4.64
C ASP A 28 -11.60 8.86 -5.34
N TYR A 29 -11.42 7.78 -4.59
CA TYR A 29 -10.90 6.51 -5.12
C TYR A 29 -11.64 6.04 -6.38
N SER A 30 -12.97 6.15 -6.40
CA SER A 30 -13.81 5.71 -7.53
C SER A 30 -13.49 6.46 -8.84
N ARG A 31 -13.02 7.72 -8.76
CA ARG A 31 -12.67 8.56 -9.91
C ARG A 31 -11.29 8.27 -10.47
N ILE A 32 -10.37 7.77 -9.64
CA ILE A 32 -8.99 7.47 -10.06
C ILE A 32 -8.98 6.30 -11.04
N LYS A 33 -8.34 6.44 -12.18
CA LYS A 33 -8.12 5.36 -13.16
C LYS A 33 -6.68 4.87 -13.10
N VAL A 34 -6.46 3.65 -13.60
CA VAL A 34 -5.10 3.11 -13.77
C VAL A 34 -4.26 4.05 -14.64
N SER A 35 -4.84 4.67 -15.69
CA SER A 35 -4.16 5.66 -16.54
C SER A 35 -3.58 6.84 -15.77
N ASP A 36 -4.29 7.31 -14.75
CA ASP A 36 -3.88 8.48 -13.96
C ASP A 36 -2.66 8.11 -13.11
N ILE A 37 -2.70 6.91 -12.50
CA ILE A 37 -1.59 6.34 -11.74
C ILE A 37 -0.36 6.15 -12.64
N LEU A 38 -0.53 5.63 -13.86
CA LEU A 38 0.56 5.46 -14.82
C LEU A 38 1.23 6.79 -15.18
N THR A 39 0.40 7.81 -15.43
CA THR A 39 0.84 9.16 -15.80
C THR A 39 1.62 9.81 -14.66
N GLU A 40 1.04 9.81 -13.45
CA GLU A 40 1.66 10.39 -12.26
C GLU A 40 2.93 9.64 -11.83
N ALA A 41 2.95 8.30 -11.90
CA ALA A 41 4.13 7.51 -11.57
C ALA A 41 5.23 7.55 -12.65
N GLN A 42 4.92 8.07 -13.84
CA GLN A 42 5.77 8.06 -15.03
C GLN A 42 6.28 6.64 -15.36
N ILE A 43 5.36 5.69 -15.52
CA ILE A 43 5.67 4.31 -15.87
C ILE A 43 4.82 3.81 -17.03
N ASN A 44 5.33 2.80 -17.74
CA ASN A 44 4.59 2.15 -18.82
C ASN A 44 3.48 1.27 -18.27
N ARG A 45 2.39 1.15 -19.05
CA ARG A 45 1.25 0.28 -18.74
C ARG A 45 1.68 -1.14 -18.40
N SER A 46 2.51 -1.77 -19.24
CA SER A 46 3.03 -3.12 -19.01
C SER A 46 3.75 -3.27 -17.67
N THR A 47 4.47 -2.23 -17.23
CA THR A 47 5.18 -2.24 -15.95
C THR A 47 4.24 -2.28 -14.76
N PHE A 48 3.10 -1.60 -14.82
CA PHE A 48 2.08 -1.69 -13.77
C PHE A 48 1.48 -3.09 -13.71
N TYR A 49 1.10 -3.65 -14.86
CA TYR A 49 0.46 -4.97 -14.92
C TYR A 49 1.41 -6.13 -14.58
N CYS A 50 2.73 -5.92 -14.58
CA CYS A 50 3.66 -6.89 -13.99
C CYS A 50 3.49 -7.05 -12.48
N TYR A 51 2.87 -6.09 -11.79
CA TYR A 51 2.74 -6.09 -10.32
C TYR A 51 1.30 -6.13 -9.82
N TYR A 52 0.35 -5.55 -10.56
CA TYR A 52 -1.05 -5.42 -10.15
C TYR A 52 -1.98 -5.64 -11.35
N SER A 53 -3.02 -6.46 -11.20
CA SER A 53 -3.99 -6.72 -12.27
C SER A 53 -4.86 -5.52 -12.61
N ASP A 54 -5.07 -4.61 -11.65
CA ASP A 54 -5.93 -3.45 -11.72
C ASP A 54 -5.69 -2.53 -10.50
N LYS A 55 -6.53 -1.50 -10.35
CA LYS A 55 -6.46 -0.54 -9.24
C LYS A 55 -6.88 -1.16 -7.89
N ASP A 56 -7.81 -2.12 -7.89
CA ASP A 56 -8.29 -2.78 -6.67
C ASP A 56 -7.22 -3.74 -6.13
N ALA A 57 -6.53 -4.46 -7.01
CA ALA A 57 -5.36 -5.27 -6.65
C ALA A 57 -4.23 -4.42 -6.04
N LEU A 58 -4.02 -3.20 -6.55
CA LEU A 58 -3.10 -2.25 -5.95
C LEU A 58 -3.56 -1.85 -4.53
N LEU A 59 -4.84 -1.48 -4.37
CA LEU A 59 -5.41 -1.10 -3.08
C LEU A 59 -5.30 -2.22 -2.05
N ASN A 60 -5.71 -3.44 -2.40
CA ASN A 60 -5.60 -4.63 -1.56
C ASN A 60 -4.15 -4.83 -1.07
N LYS A 61 -3.16 -4.60 -1.94
CA LYS A 61 -1.76 -4.76 -1.56
C LYS A 61 -1.27 -3.65 -0.62
N ILE A 62 -1.83 -2.45 -0.72
CA ILE A 62 -1.55 -1.35 0.20
C ILE A 62 -2.19 -1.63 1.56
N GLU A 63 -3.45 -2.05 1.59
CA GLU A 63 -4.17 -2.42 2.81
C GLU A 63 -3.46 -3.53 3.58
N GLU A 64 -3.03 -4.59 2.88
CA GLU A 64 -2.27 -5.69 3.47
C GLU A 64 -0.98 -5.18 4.13
N GLN A 65 -0.26 -4.26 3.47
CA GLN A 65 0.95 -3.68 4.02
C GLN A 65 0.69 -2.81 5.25
N LEU A 66 -0.37 -2.00 5.22
CA LEU A 66 -0.76 -1.16 6.35
C LEU A 66 -1.16 -2.00 7.56
N ILE A 67 -2.01 -3.01 7.36
CA ILE A 67 -2.46 -3.93 8.42
C ILE A 67 -1.26 -4.69 8.99
N ASN A 68 -0.38 -5.21 8.14
CA ASN A 68 0.81 -5.93 8.61
C ASN A 68 1.80 -5.00 9.33
N GLY A 69 1.94 -3.77 8.89
CA GLY A 69 2.71 -2.74 9.58
C GLY A 69 2.13 -2.44 10.96
N PHE A 70 0.82 -2.23 11.03
CA PHE A 70 0.11 -1.98 12.28
C PHE A 70 0.22 -3.15 13.25
N LYS A 71 0.00 -4.40 12.80
CA LYS A 71 0.17 -5.62 13.61
C LYS A 71 1.55 -5.70 14.25
N LYS A 72 2.61 -5.37 13.50
CA LYS A 72 3.99 -5.39 14.03
C LYS A 72 4.22 -4.37 15.14
N VAL A 73 3.52 -3.23 15.12
CA VAL A 73 3.59 -2.21 16.17
C VAL A 73 2.70 -2.61 17.34
N ALA A 74 1.44 -2.97 17.07
CA ALA A 74 0.47 -3.36 18.09
C ALA A 74 0.93 -4.56 18.92
N LEU A 75 1.58 -5.57 18.30
CA LEU A 75 2.13 -6.74 19.02
C LEU A 75 3.37 -6.42 19.86
N LYS A 76 3.99 -5.26 19.67
CA LYS A 76 5.12 -4.78 20.50
C LYS A 76 4.67 -3.90 21.65
N VAL A 77 3.38 -3.54 21.72
CA VAL A 77 2.82 -2.80 22.84
C VAL A 77 2.77 -3.75 24.04
N PRO A 78 3.46 -3.46 25.16
CA PRO A 78 3.37 -4.26 26.37
C PRO A 78 1.92 -4.37 26.85
N ARG A 79 1.49 -5.55 27.29
CA ARG A 79 0.13 -5.76 27.86
C ARG A 79 -0.20 -4.79 29.01
N SER A 80 0.83 -4.30 29.72
CA SER A 80 0.71 -3.30 30.78
C SER A 80 0.23 -1.93 30.30
N GLU A 81 0.41 -1.59 29.02
CA GLU A 81 -0.08 -0.34 28.41
C GLU A 81 -1.47 -0.47 27.78
N LEU A 82 -2.00 -1.69 27.64
CA LEU A 82 -3.35 -1.97 27.12
C LEU A 82 -4.46 -1.84 28.19
N GLY A 83 -4.16 -1.16 29.31
CA GLY A 83 -5.06 -0.96 30.43
C GLY A 83 -6.29 -0.14 30.08
N SER A 84 -7.40 -0.83 29.77
CA SER A 84 -8.82 -0.45 29.98
C SER A 84 -9.78 -1.17 29.02
N LEU A 85 -9.30 -1.87 27.98
CA LEU A 85 -10.15 -2.53 26.98
C LEU A 85 -10.49 -4.00 27.32
N SER A 86 -10.67 -4.32 28.60
CA SER A 86 -11.35 -5.58 28.94
C SER A 86 -12.86 -5.37 28.80
N PRO A 87 -13.56 -6.09 27.89
CA PRO A 87 -15.01 -6.06 27.89
C PRO A 87 -15.47 -6.62 29.24
N LYS A 88 -16.23 -5.83 30.01
CA LYS A 88 -17.01 -6.36 31.13
C LYS A 88 -17.86 -7.50 30.56
N ARG A 89 -17.52 -8.75 30.91
CA ARG A 89 -18.45 -9.86 30.82
C ARG A 89 -19.58 -9.55 31.81
N ASN A 90 -20.74 -9.15 31.28
CA ASN A 90 -22.00 -9.29 32.00
C ASN A 90 -22.41 -10.76 32.00
#